data_AF-A0A7S3PYU1-F1
#
_entry.id   AF-A0A7S3PYU1-F1
#
_cell.length_a   1.000
_cell.length_b   1.000
_cell.length_c   1.000
_cell.angle_alpha   90.00
_cell.angle_beta   90.00
_cell.angle_gamma   90.00
#
_symmetry.space_group_name_H-M   'P 1'
#
loop_
_entity.id
_entity.type
_entity.pdbx_description
1 polymer ?
#
loop_
_entity_poly.entity_id
_entity_poly.type
_entity_poly.pdbx_seq_one_letter_code
_entity_poly.pdbx_strand_id
1 'polypeptide(L)'
;RSQDDLFQEILSFCSSRHIPTLHEACRGLTACLSSISLETQKQCKYWHQEACLVILVNLQSHVDKMGAAREIEDNRIHALLLSTLLHTISTYTPKFHVISDRTKANIIILCHQICSLQSDSSPQILLLSLQCVATAVSYMGIDELGNLVSVIAKRRPSLSHAREGDKAPENAFESIILDLLVQRCLSFSWKGRPGQRDGRDGSLISNISDIEAIARDIEDIESFQADEYTGLSIGAWLCNDLLLVCRVASDNSRHRGWVEIIQRSPSTRVRKLVRLSGSMSLALPHAPSKLWESVSNMGGDTLSSNSYVDLISEDDIIFTADPKPIASAKEVMRKHRQVFRQRKRQQSGSNSIHSSSLRNFMGFLPDEIELISEAKRATERRRKVPSEVKSTAPHPENVSIFRSFLHKALCGKEKHIGEVENVLHELDGSISLLDSVYDLSDEPQTLKWNPMLRRALNVLDRTAFLQTHKIALMFAAGPSSSAGISRRRNESSRGSESSQDNWILNVNAISPLFSSFCKGLGTLTSLKHLRIFSGGLDTSDYFSDGEYALCCLENQRTMVLFHSVPLMPPGVTNRKRQ
;
A
#
# COMPACT_ATOMS: atom_id res chain seq x y z
N ARG A 1 -22.11 -32.50 -22.37
CA ARG A 1 -22.01 -31.12 -22.92
C ARG A 1 -20.62 -30.62 -22.64
N SER A 2 -19.99 -29.89 -23.57
CA SER A 2 -18.71 -29.23 -23.26
C SER A 2 -18.94 -28.16 -22.18
N GLN A 3 -17.88 -27.72 -21.49
CA GLN A 3 -18.00 -26.62 -20.53
C GLN A 3 -18.46 -25.32 -21.21
N ASP A 4 -18.03 -25.11 -22.45
CA ASP A 4 -18.41 -24.00 -23.33
C ASP A 4 -19.92 -24.00 -23.61
N ASP A 5 -20.50 -25.16 -23.96
CA ASP A 5 -21.93 -25.28 -24.24
C ASP A 5 -22.76 -24.94 -22.99
N LEU A 6 -22.34 -25.47 -21.83
CA LEU A 6 -23.01 -25.21 -20.56
C LEU A 6 -22.90 -23.73 -20.17
N PHE A 7 -21.74 -23.12 -20.40
CA PHE A 7 -21.51 -21.70 -20.12
C PHE A 7 -22.38 -20.81 -21.01
N GLN A 8 -22.44 -21.08 -22.31
CA GLN A 8 -23.29 -20.33 -23.25
C GLN A 8 -24.78 -20.50 -22.95
N GLU A 9 -25.20 -21.70 -22.55
CA GLU A 9 -26.56 -21.96 -22.10
C GLU A 9 -26.90 -21.15 -20.84
N ILE A 10 -26.02 -21.12 -19.83
CA ILE A 10 -26.17 -20.29 -18.63
C ILE A 10 -26.25 -18.81 -18.99
N LEU A 11 -25.39 -18.31 -19.91
CA LEU A 11 -25.42 -16.92 -20.37
C LEU A 11 -26.73 -16.57 -21.08
N SER A 12 -27.30 -17.50 -21.85
CA SER A 12 -28.60 -17.31 -22.49
C SER A 12 -29.72 -17.12 -21.44
N PHE A 13 -29.67 -17.87 -20.33
CA PHE A 13 -30.60 -17.71 -19.21
C PHE A 13 -30.37 -16.43 -18.42
N CYS A 14 -29.11 -15.95 -18.32
CA CYS A 14 -28.80 -14.63 -17.78
C CYS A 14 -29.38 -13.50 -18.62
N SER A 15 -29.89 -13.74 -19.84
CA SER A 15 -30.60 -12.74 -20.64
C SER A 15 -32.13 -12.80 -20.47
N SER A 16 -32.62 -13.68 -19.58
CA SER A 16 -34.05 -13.85 -19.33
C SER A 16 -34.67 -12.62 -18.66
N ARG A 17 -35.85 -12.21 -19.14
CA ARG A 17 -36.66 -11.17 -18.49
C ARG A 17 -37.40 -11.68 -17.25
N HIS A 18 -37.45 -12.99 -17.04
CA HIS A 18 -38.13 -13.61 -15.90
C HIS A 18 -37.19 -13.65 -14.69
N ILE A 19 -37.51 -12.87 -13.66
CA ILE A 19 -36.61 -12.62 -12.52
C ILE A 19 -36.13 -13.90 -11.80
N PRO A 20 -36.99 -14.88 -11.48
CA PRO A 20 -36.54 -16.14 -10.89
C PRO A 20 -35.53 -16.90 -11.75
N THR A 21 -35.71 -16.88 -13.07
CA THR A 21 -34.81 -17.53 -14.04
C THR A 21 -33.47 -16.81 -14.09
N LEU A 22 -33.48 -15.48 -14.14
CA LEU A 22 -32.27 -14.66 -14.10
C LEU A 22 -31.48 -14.87 -12.80
N HIS A 23 -32.17 -14.90 -11.67
CA HIS A 23 -31.57 -15.13 -10.36
C HIS A 23 -30.85 -16.48 -10.29
N GLU A 24 -31.51 -17.57 -10.68
CA GLU A 24 -30.88 -18.90 -10.71
C GLU A 24 -29.76 -18.98 -11.77
N ALA A 25 -29.90 -18.31 -12.91
CA ALA A 25 -28.83 -18.24 -13.90
C ALA A 25 -27.57 -17.54 -13.35
N CYS A 26 -27.72 -16.44 -12.61
CA CYS A 26 -26.59 -15.75 -11.97
C CYS A 26 -25.94 -16.59 -10.86
N ARG A 27 -26.73 -17.34 -10.09
CA ARG A 27 -26.20 -18.30 -9.11
C ARG A 27 -25.41 -19.42 -9.78
N GLY A 28 -25.97 -19.99 -10.85
CA GLY A 28 -25.31 -20.99 -11.69
C GLY A 28 -24.00 -20.47 -12.28
N LEU A 29 -24.02 -19.25 -12.83
CA LEU A 29 -22.83 -18.58 -13.36
C LEU A 29 -21.75 -18.39 -12.28
N THR A 30 -22.14 -17.92 -11.09
CA THR A 30 -21.22 -17.78 -9.94
C THR A 30 -20.59 -19.12 -9.58
N ALA A 31 -21.40 -20.18 -9.43
CA ALA A 31 -20.92 -21.51 -9.08
C ALA A 31 -19.99 -22.12 -10.15
N CYS A 32 -20.33 -21.95 -11.44
CA CYS A 32 -19.46 -22.38 -12.53
C CYS A 32 -18.12 -21.66 -12.47
N LEU A 33 -18.11 -20.34 -12.30
CA LEU A 33 -16.86 -19.58 -12.31
C LEU A 33 -15.99 -19.82 -11.08
N SER A 34 -16.59 -20.09 -9.92
CA SER A 34 -15.89 -20.49 -8.70
C SER A 34 -15.26 -21.88 -8.81
N SER A 35 -15.75 -22.75 -9.71
CA SER A 35 -15.29 -24.13 -9.87
C SER A 35 -14.29 -24.35 -11.02
N ILE A 36 -14.11 -23.40 -11.94
CA ILE A 36 -13.10 -23.51 -13.01
C ILE A 36 -11.69 -23.44 -12.39
N SER A 37 -10.79 -24.35 -12.78
CA SER A 37 -9.39 -24.34 -12.36
C SER A 37 -8.64 -23.08 -12.81
N LEU A 38 -7.61 -22.65 -12.07
CA LEU A 38 -6.81 -21.47 -12.41
C LEU A 38 -6.17 -21.55 -13.83
N GLU A 39 -5.92 -22.76 -14.31
CA GLU A 39 -5.27 -23.02 -15.60
C GLU A 39 -6.24 -22.88 -16.78
N THR A 40 -7.45 -23.46 -16.66
CA THR A 40 -8.54 -23.25 -17.63
C THR A 40 -8.99 -21.78 -17.65
N GLN A 41 -8.94 -21.09 -16.50
CA GLN A 41 -9.29 -19.66 -16.40
C GLN A 41 -8.40 -18.74 -17.25
N LYS A 42 -7.10 -19.05 -17.42
CA LYS A 42 -6.19 -18.24 -18.24
C LYS A 42 -6.55 -18.30 -19.73
N GLN A 43 -7.12 -19.42 -20.18
CA GLN A 43 -7.56 -19.62 -21.55
C GLN A 43 -8.93 -18.97 -21.80
N CYS A 44 -9.79 -18.88 -20.78
CA CYS A 44 -11.15 -18.36 -20.89
C CYS A 44 -11.28 -16.85 -20.60
N LYS A 45 -10.34 -15.99 -21.05
CA LYS A 45 -10.45 -14.51 -20.90
C LYS A 45 -11.75 -13.97 -21.49
N TYR A 46 -12.16 -14.53 -22.63
CA TYR A 46 -13.37 -14.15 -23.35
C TYR A 46 -14.66 -14.37 -22.52
N TRP A 47 -14.78 -15.52 -21.84
CA TRP A 47 -15.93 -15.85 -21.01
C TRP A 47 -16.11 -14.87 -19.87
N HIS A 48 -15.01 -14.46 -19.25
CA HIS A 48 -15.03 -13.52 -18.13
C HIS A 48 -15.59 -12.16 -18.56
N GLN A 49 -15.16 -11.68 -19.74
CA GLN A 49 -15.63 -10.41 -20.28
C GLN A 49 -17.11 -10.49 -20.70
N GLU A 50 -17.52 -11.54 -21.41
CA GLU A 50 -18.93 -11.71 -21.82
C GLU A 50 -19.87 -11.83 -20.62
N ALA A 51 -19.53 -12.66 -19.63
CA ALA A 51 -20.33 -12.79 -18.41
C ALA A 51 -20.51 -11.45 -17.71
N CYS A 52 -19.43 -10.69 -17.52
CA CYS A 52 -19.53 -9.36 -16.91
C CYS A 52 -20.42 -8.41 -17.72
N LEU A 53 -20.32 -8.41 -19.04
CA LEU A 53 -21.18 -7.56 -19.88
C LEU A 53 -22.65 -7.93 -19.78
N VAL A 54 -22.98 -9.22 -19.83
CA VAL A 54 -24.37 -9.71 -19.67
C VAL A 54 -24.91 -9.33 -18.29
N ILE A 55 -24.14 -9.56 -17.22
CA ILE A 55 -24.54 -9.18 -15.86
C ILE A 55 -24.79 -7.67 -15.77
N LEU A 56 -23.92 -6.83 -16.36
CA LEU A 56 -24.05 -5.39 -16.30
C LEU A 56 -25.25 -4.85 -17.07
N VAL A 57 -25.55 -5.42 -18.25
CA VAL A 57 -26.74 -5.05 -19.02
C VAL A 57 -28.02 -5.34 -18.23
N ASN A 58 -28.08 -6.48 -17.56
CA ASN A 58 -29.20 -6.82 -16.69
C ASN A 58 -29.27 -5.92 -15.45
N LEU A 59 -28.12 -5.66 -14.81
CA LEU A 59 -28.06 -4.76 -13.66
C LEU A 59 -28.58 -3.37 -14.03
N GLN A 60 -28.15 -2.80 -15.16
CA GLN A 60 -28.65 -1.52 -15.66
C GLN A 60 -30.15 -1.57 -15.92
N SER A 61 -30.65 -2.60 -16.63
CA SER A 61 -32.08 -2.72 -16.92
C SER A 61 -32.93 -2.75 -15.64
N HIS A 62 -32.43 -3.38 -14.57
CA HIS A 62 -33.13 -3.44 -13.29
C HIS A 62 -33.04 -2.15 -12.48
N VAL A 63 -31.88 -1.48 -12.50
CA VAL A 63 -31.72 -0.14 -11.92
C VAL A 63 -32.67 0.86 -12.58
N ASP A 64 -32.78 0.83 -13.92
CA ASP A 64 -33.68 1.71 -14.66
C ASP A 64 -35.16 1.44 -14.31
N LYS A 65 -35.54 0.17 -14.17
CA LYS A 65 -36.90 -0.23 -13.75
C LYS A 65 -37.19 0.19 -12.30
N MET A 66 -36.24 0.04 -11.39
CA MET A 66 -36.40 0.50 -10.01
C MET A 66 -36.59 2.01 -9.92
N GLY A 67 -35.87 2.78 -10.74
CA GLY A 67 -36.07 4.23 -10.82
C GLY A 67 -37.48 4.63 -11.32
N ALA A 68 -38.14 3.74 -12.08
CA ALA A 68 -39.48 3.97 -12.60
C ALA A 68 -40.61 3.37 -11.72
N ALA A 69 -40.32 2.35 -10.91
CA ALA A 69 -41.29 1.65 -10.09
C ALA A 69 -41.74 2.50 -8.89
N ARG A 70 -43.06 2.66 -8.73
CA ARG A 70 -43.66 3.44 -7.63
C ARG A 70 -44.13 2.58 -6.44
N GLU A 71 -44.16 1.26 -6.58
CA GLU A 71 -44.76 0.35 -5.59
C GLU A 71 -43.72 -0.42 -4.75
N ILE A 72 -44.08 -0.70 -3.50
CA ILE A 72 -43.16 -1.21 -2.45
C ILE A 72 -42.85 -2.71 -2.60
N GLU A 73 -43.79 -3.54 -3.10
CA GLU A 73 -43.58 -4.99 -3.19
C GLU A 73 -42.56 -5.37 -4.27
N ASP A 74 -42.54 -4.67 -5.39
CA ASP A 74 -41.55 -4.85 -6.46
C ASP A 74 -40.12 -4.58 -5.95
N ASN A 75 -39.95 -3.68 -4.98
CA ASN A 75 -38.64 -3.32 -4.44
C ASN A 75 -37.94 -4.48 -3.72
N ARG A 76 -38.67 -5.42 -3.11
CA ARG A 76 -38.05 -6.59 -2.44
C ARG A 76 -37.46 -7.57 -3.43
N ILE A 77 -38.20 -7.85 -4.52
CA ILE A 77 -37.75 -8.75 -5.58
C ILE A 77 -36.53 -8.13 -6.28
N HIS A 78 -36.58 -6.84 -6.56
CA HIS A 78 -35.44 -6.11 -7.13
C HIS A 78 -34.23 -6.08 -6.18
N ALA A 79 -34.42 -5.90 -4.88
CA ALA A 79 -33.33 -5.91 -3.90
C ALA A 79 -32.61 -7.28 -3.84
N LEU A 80 -33.36 -8.38 -3.84
CA LEU A 80 -32.79 -9.74 -3.86
C LEU A 80 -31.96 -9.98 -5.14
N LEU A 81 -32.49 -9.54 -6.28
CA LEU A 81 -31.81 -9.66 -7.56
C LEU A 81 -30.53 -8.80 -7.60
N LEU A 82 -30.60 -7.54 -7.14
CA LEU A 82 -29.44 -6.65 -7.04
C LEU A 82 -28.35 -7.27 -6.17
N SER A 83 -28.70 -7.80 -5.00
CA SER A 83 -27.75 -8.47 -4.11
C SER A 83 -27.06 -9.64 -4.81
N THR A 84 -27.81 -10.42 -5.59
CA THR A 84 -27.27 -11.59 -6.30
C THR A 84 -26.34 -11.19 -7.45
N LEU A 85 -26.72 -10.17 -8.22
CA LEU A 85 -25.90 -9.63 -9.31
C LEU A 85 -24.62 -8.99 -8.76
N LEU A 86 -24.71 -8.18 -7.71
CA LEU A 86 -23.54 -7.57 -7.05
C LEU A 86 -22.64 -8.63 -6.42
N HIS A 87 -23.20 -9.68 -5.81
CA HIS A 87 -22.40 -10.79 -5.30
C HIS A 87 -21.69 -11.56 -6.42
N THR A 88 -22.33 -11.71 -7.58
CA THR A 88 -21.71 -12.32 -8.77
C THR A 88 -20.52 -11.46 -9.26
N ILE A 89 -20.70 -10.14 -9.35
CA ILE A 89 -19.62 -9.19 -9.72
C ILE A 89 -18.50 -9.20 -8.66
N SER A 90 -18.87 -9.27 -7.38
CA SER A 90 -17.92 -9.33 -6.27
C SER A 90 -17.10 -10.63 -6.30
N THR A 91 -17.72 -11.76 -6.64
CA THR A 91 -16.97 -13.02 -6.83
C THR A 91 -16.02 -12.96 -8.04
N TYR A 92 -16.28 -12.06 -9.00
CA TYR A 92 -15.38 -11.76 -10.12
C TYR A 92 -14.16 -10.91 -9.75
N THR A 93 -14.13 -10.32 -8.55
CA THR A 93 -13.14 -9.32 -8.11
C THR A 93 -11.66 -9.69 -8.28
N PRO A 94 -11.21 -10.95 -8.08
CA PRO A 94 -9.80 -11.30 -8.26
C PRO A 94 -9.31 -11.16 -9.71
N LYS A 95 -10.22 -11.00 -10.69
CA LYS A 95 -9.95 -11.09 -12.12
C LYS A 95 -10.27 -9.81 -12.89
N PHE A 96 -10.46 -8.70 -12.18
CA PHE A 96 -10.76 -7.40 -12.79
C PHE A 96 -9.65 -6.89 -13.72
N HIS A 97 -8.43 -7.40 -13.62
CA HIS A 97 -7.35 -7.10 -14.57
C HIS A 97 -7.65 -7.55 -16.02
N VAL A 98 -8.56 -8.50 -16.24
CA VAL A 98 -8.97 -8.98 -17.57
C VAL A 98 -10.15 -8.17 -18.13
N ILE A 99 -10.87 -7.45 -17.28
CA ILE A 99 -12.06 -6.69 -17.65
C ILE A 99 -11.62 -5.35 -18.26
N SER A 100 -12.28 -4.93 -19.35
CA SER A 100 -12.00 -3.63 -19.98
C SER A 100 -12.29 -2.47 -19.04
N ASP A 101 -11.54 -1.38 -19.14
CA ASP A 101 -11.70 -0.24 -18.24
C ASP A 101 -13.07 0.43 -18.36
N ARG A 102 -13.65 0.42 -19.56
CA ARG A 102 -15.04 0.86 -19.79
C ARG A 102 -16.03 0.06 -18.96
N THR A 103 -15.83 -1.25 -18.86
CA THR A 103 -16.67 -2.15 -18.05
C THR A 103 -16.49 -1.86 -16.55
N LYS A 104 -15.25 -1.60 -16.08
CA LYS A 104 -14.99 -1.19 -14.69
C LYS A 104 -15.69 0.12 -14.34
N ALA A 105 -15.63 1.12 -15.23
CA ALA A 105 -16.32 2.39 -15.03
C ALA A 105 -17.85 2.21 -14.94
N ASN A 106 -18.43 1.36 -15.80
CA ASN A 106 -19.86 1.05 -15.75
C ASN A 106 -20.27 0.37 -14.44
N ILE A 107 -19.44 -0.53 -13.89
CA ILE A 107 -19.68 -1.15 -12.58
C ILE A 107 -19.79 -0.07 -11.49
N ILE A 108 -18.86 0.89 -11.49
CA ILE A 108 -18.83 1.96 -10.48
C ILE A 108 -20.06 2.87 -10.59
N ILE A 109 -20.42 3.26 -11.81
CA ILE A 109 -21.60 4.07 -12.09
C ILE A 109 -22.87 3.35 -11.62
N LEU A 110 -23.00 2.05 -11.92
CA LEU A 110 -24.14 1.25 -11.50
C LEU A 110 -24.23 1.10 -9.99
N CYS A 111 -23.11 0.85 -9.31
CA CYS A 111 -23.07 0.79 -7.85
C CYS A 111 -23.50 2.12 -7.21
N HIS A 112 -23.10 3.25 -7.80
CA HIS A 112 -23.56 4.59 -7.38
C HIS A 112 -25.07 4.77 -7.57
N GLN A 113 -25.61 4.42 -8.74
CA GLN A 113 -27.05 4.48 -8.99
C GLN A 113 -27.85 3.58 -8.02
N ILE A 114 -27.37 2.37 -7.73
CA ILE A 114 -28.00 1.45 -6.77
C ILE A 114 -28.03 2.08 -5.38
N CYS A 115 -26.94 2.71 -4.95
CA CYS A 115 -26.86 3.34 -3.63
C CYS A 115 -27.70 4.61 -3.54
N SER A 116 -27.86 5.38 -4.64
CA SER A 116 -28.73 6.56 -4.65
C SER A 116 -30.22 6.20 -4.65
N LEU A 117 -30.60 5.11 -5.30
CA LEU A 117 -32.00 4.69 -5.39
C LEU A 117 -32.54 4.06 -4.10
N GLN A 118 -31.68 3.66 -3.16
CA GLN A 118 -32.11 2.97 -1.94
C GLN A 118 -31.77 3.77 -0.68
N SER A 119 -32.62 4.73 -0.35
CA SER A 119 -32.53 5.51 0.91
C SER A 119 -32.62 4.62 2.16
N ASP A 120 -33.33 3.48 2.08
CA ASP A 120 -33.49 2.49 3.15
C ASP A 120 -32.88 1.11 2.79
N SER A 121 -31.78 1.12 2.03
CA SER A 121 -31.14 -0.10 1.52
C SER A 121 -30.83 -1.12 2.63
N SER A 122 -30.97 -2.40 2.28
CA SER A 122 -30.34 -3.48 3.05
C SER A 122 -28.84 -3.18 3.17
N PRO A 123 -28.25 -3.18 4.38
CA PRO A 123 -26.82 -2.96 4.59
C PRO A 123 -25.93 -3.86 3.72
N GLN A 124 -26.45 -5.03 3.34
CA GLN A 124 -25.79 -5.98 2.46
C GLN A 124 -25.60 -5.45 1.03
N ILE A 125 -26.57 -4.74 0.46
CA ILE A 125 -26.48 -4.18 -0.90
C ILE A 125 -25.47 -3.03 -0.93
N LEU A 126 -25.47 -2.18 0.10
CA LEU A 126 -24.49 -1.11 0.24
C LEU A 126 -23.06 -1.68 0.37
N LEU A 127 -22.89 -2.71 1.21
CA LEU A 127 -21.59 -3.36 1.40
C LEU A 127 -21.08 -4.01 0.11
N LEU A 128 -21.94 -4.74 -0.61
CA LEU A 128 -21.56 -5.37 -1.88
C LEU A 128 -21.24 -4.33 -2.96
N SER A 129 -22.01 -3.25 -3.04
CA SER A 129 -21.73 -2.12 -3.95
C SER A 129 -20.36 -1.50 -3.65
N LEU A 130 -20.05 -1.24 -2.38
CA LEU A 130 -18.75 -0.70 -1.97
C LEU A 130 -17.60 -1.66 -2.30
N GLN A 131 -17.78 -2.96 -2.10
CA GLN A 131 -16.77 -3.97 -2.42
C GLN A 131 -16.50 -4.03 -3.93
N CYS A 132 -17.55 -3.99 -4.76
CA CYS A 132 -17.43 -3.91 -6.21
C CYS A 132 -16.68 -2.65 -6.66
N VAL A 133 -17.01 -1.50 -6.08
CA VAL A 133 -16.34 -0.23 -6.39
C VAL A 133 -14.88 -0.24 -5.97
N ALA A 134 -14.58 -0.63 -4.73
CA ALA A 134 -13.22 -0.68 -4.21
C ALA A 134 -12.33 -1.58 -5.07
N THR A 135 -12.86 -2.73 -5.49
CA THR A 135 -12.15 -3.63 -6.39
C THR A 135 -11.96 -2.99 -7.77
N ALA A 136 -13.03 -2.47 -8.39
CA ALA A 136 -12.93 -1.84 -9.70
C ALA A 136 -11.85 -0.75 -9.73
N VAL A 137 -11.85 0.13 -8.73
CA VAL A 137 -10.87 1.22 -8.53
C VAL A 137 -9.45 0.68 -8.35
N SER A 138 -9.26 -0.43 -7.62
CA SER A 138 -7.93 -1.03 -7.42
C SER A 138 -7.27 -1.48 -8.72
N TYR A 139 -8.05 -1.82 -9.75
CA TYR A 139 -7.56 -2.29 -11.05
C TYR A 139 -7.66 -1.25 -12.19
N MET A 140 -8.07 -0.01 -11.91
CA MET A 140 -8.03 1.09 -12.89
C MET A 140 -6.68 1.81 -12.85
N GLY A 141 -6.19 2.25 -14.01
CA GLY A 141 -5.05 3.15 -14.11
C GLY A 141 -5.43 4.60 -13.79
N ILE A 142 -4.43 5.50 -13.79
CA ILE A 142 -4.59 6.90 -13.37
C ILE A 142 -5.49 7.68 -14.34
N ASP A 143 -5.28 7.51 -15.64
CA ASP A 143 -6.01 8.26 -16.66
C ASP A 143 -7.50 7.86 -16.65
N GLU A 144 -7.78 6.59 -16.39
CA GLU A 144 -9.13 6.05 -16.27
C GLU A 144 -9.83 6.55 -15.00
N LEU A 145 -9.10 6.65 -13.89
CA LEU A 145 -9.62 7.25 -12.65
C LEU A 145 -9.97 8.73 -12.88
N GLY A 146 -9.13 9.48 -13.59
CA GLY A 146 -9.40 10.88 -13.96
C GLY A 146 -10.67 11.03 -14.79
N ASN A 147 -10.83 10.19 -15.82
CA ASN A 147 -12.03 10.17 -16.65
C ASN A 147 -13.28 9.79 -15.84
N LEU A 148 -13.18 8.80 -14.95
CA LEU A 148 -14.28 8.38 -14.09
C LEU A 148 -14.75 9.49 -13.14
N VAL A 149 -13.81 10.18 -12.48
CA VAL A 149 -14.13 11.34 -11.63
C VAL A 149 -14.91 12.38 -12.43
N SER A 150 -14.48 12.67 -13.67
CA SER A 150 -15.18 13.63 -14.53
C SER A 150 -16.60 13.18 -14.89
N VAL A 151 -16.81 11.87 -15.13
CA VAL A 151 -18.12 11.30 -15.47
C VAL A 151 -19.06 11.35 -14.26
N ILE A 152 -18.58 10.99 -13.08
CA ILE A 152 -19.35 11.07 -11.82
C ILE A 152 -19.71 12.54 -11.54
N ALA A 153 -18.75 13.46 -11.68
CA ALA A 153 -18.98 14.89 -11.48
C ALA A 153 -19.99 15.48 -12.47
N LYS A 154 -19.95 15.09 -13.76
CA LYS A 154 -20.91 15.54 -14.80
C LYS A 154 -22.31 14.97 -14.61
N ARG A 155 -22.43 13.78 -14.03
CA ARG A 155 -23.73 13.14 -13.76
C ARG A 155 -24.42 13.67 -12.50
N ARG A 156 -23.77 14.54 -11.73
CA ARG A 156 -24.39 15.23 -10.61
C ARG A 156 -25.56 16.06 -11.16
N PRO A 157 -26.83 15.73 -10.85
CA PRO A 157 -27.93 16.60 -11.23
C PRO A 157 -27.68 17.97 -10.60
N SER A 158 -27.86 19.04 -11.37
CA SER A 158 -27.75 20.42 -10.91
C SER A 158 -28.72 20.63 -9.74
N LEU A 159 -28.20 20.48 -8.53
CA LEU A 159 -28.95 20.37 -7.27
C LEU A 159 -29.36 21.75 -6.75
N SER A 160 -29.81 22.63 -7.65
CA SER A 160 -30.16 24.02 -7.34
C SER A 160 -31.54 24.20 -6.70
N HIS A 161 -32.33 23.13 -6.50
CA HIS A 161 -33.70 23.24 -5.94
C HIS A 161 -33.99 22.34 -4.72
N ALA A 162 -33.01 21.68 -4.12
CA ALA A 162 -33.25 20.88 -2.92
C ALA A 162 -33.34 21.77 -1.66
N ARG A 163 -34.53 21.77 -1.02
CA ARG A 163 -34.79 22.42 0.27
C ARG A 163 -33.78 21.98 1.32
N GLU A 164 -33.43 22.91 2.21
CA GLU A 164 -32.29 22.89 3.13
C GLU A 164 -32.39 21.88 4.31
N GLY A 165 -33.18 20.79 4.17
CA GLY A 165 -33.54 19.89 5.28
C GLY A 165 -33.20 18.39 5.14
N ASP A 166 -33.07 17.83 3.93
CA ASP A 166 -33.13 16.36 3.72
C ASP A 166 -31.85 15.69 3.15
N LYS A 167 -30.68 16.32 3.26
CA LYS A 167 -29.45 15.82 2.62
C LYS A 167 -28.55 15.02 3.57
N ALA A 168 -28.76 13.71 3.72
CA ALA A 168 -27.89 12.86 4.56
C ALA A 168 -27.26 11.61 3.90
N PRO A 169 -27.94 10.80 3.06
CA PRO A 169 -27.34 9.54 2.59
C PRO A 169 -26.52 9.65 1.28
N GLU A 170 -26.96 10.45 0.30
CA GLU A 170 -26.29 10.52 -1.02
C GLU A 170 -24.83 11.04 -0.93
N ASN A 171 -24.57 11.94 0.02
CA ASN A 171 -23.22 12.51 0.22
C ASN A 171 -22.22 11.49 0.81
N ALA A 172 -22.69 10.46 1.52
CA ALA A 172 -21.81 9.52 2.20
C ALA A 172 -21.15 8.53 1.23
N PHE A 173 -21.93 7.99 0.29
CA PHE A 173 -21.40 7.06 -0.70
C PHE A 173 -20.45 7.76 -1.68
N GLU A 174 -20.80 8.96 -2.15
CA GLU A 174 -19.90 9.79 -2.97
C GLU A 174 -18.61 10.13 -2.24
N SER A 175 -18.67 10.46 -0.94
CA SER A 175 -17.47 10.70 -0.13
C SER A 175 -16.60 9.45 -0.03
N ILE A 176 -17.19 8.26 0.14
CA ILE A 176 -16.42 7.01 0.21
C ILE A 176 -15.78 6.67 -1.14
N ILE A 177 -16.50 6.86 -2.25
CA ILE A 177 -15.92 6.69 -3.59
C ILE A 177 -14.77 7.67 -3.79
N LEU A 178 -14.97 8.95 -3.47
CA LEU A 178 -13.93 9.96 -3.59
C LEU A 178 -12.73 9.63 -2.70
N ASP A 179 -12.94 9.15 -1.48
CA ASP A 179 -11.86 8.72 -0.59
C ASP A 179 -11.09 7.52 -1.16
N LEU A 180 -11.79 6.51 -1.71
CA LEU A 180 -11.15 5.36 -2.36
C LEU A 180 -10.37 5.77 -3.61
N LEU A 181 -10.94 6.68 -4.41
CA LEU A 181 -10.28 7.25 -5.59
C LEU A 181 -9.06 8.08 -5.20
N VAL A 182 -9.16 8.91 -4.16
CA VAL A 182 -8.05 9.72 -3.62
C VAL A 182 -6.95 8.81 -3.06
N GLN A 183 -7.29 7.81 -2.25
CA GLN A 183 -6.32 6.83 -1.74
C GLN A 183 -5.61 6.11 -2.88
N ARG A 184 -6.34 5.72 -3.93
CA ARG A 184 -5.75 5.07 -5.10
C ARG A 184 -4.87 6.04 -5.88
N CYS A 185 -5.32 7.25 -6.15
CA CYS A 185 -4.54 8.31 -6.80
C CYS A 185 -3.29 8.68 -5.99
N LEU A 186 -3.34 8.67 -4.66
CA LEU A 186 -2.18 8.88 -3.79
C LEU A 186 -1.21 7.69 -3.85
N SER A 187 -1.71 6.46 -3.92
CA SER A 187 -0.88 5.26 -4.15
C SER A 187 -0.14 5.32 -5.49
N PHE A 188 -0.73 5.98 -6.49
CA PHE A 188 -0.10 6.25 -7.78
C PHE A 188 0.81 7.48 -7.74
N SER A 189 0.44 8.53 -7.02
CA SER A 189 1.25 9.75 -6.83
C SER A 189 2.57 9.45 -6.12
N TRP A 190 2.60 8.40 -5.30
CA TRP A 190 3.84 7.85 -4.72
C TRP A 190 4.67 7.03 -5.70
N LYS A 191 4.06 6.48 -6.76
CA LYS A 191 4.73 5.66 -7.78
C LYS A 191 5.04 6.39 -9.09
N GLY A 192 4.71 7.68 -9.20
CA GLY A 192 5.18 8.50 -10.31
C GLY A 192 4.40 9.80 -10.47
N ARG A 193 5.12 10.92 -10.51
CA ARG A 193 4.78 11.98 -11.47
C ARG A 193 6.02 12.35 -12.28
N PRO A 194 5.95 12.23 -13.62
CA PRO A 194 6.84 12.93 -14.54
C PRO A 194 6.53 14.43 -14.47
N GLY A 195 7.59 15.23 -14.52
CA GLY A 195 7.48 16.68 -14.60
C GLY A 195 6.85 17.10 -15.92
N GLN A 196 5.74 17.82 -15.85
CA GLN A 196 5.26 18.65 -16.95
C GLN A 196 6.05 19.97 -16.86
N ARG A 197 7.13 20.08 -17.64
CA ARG A 197 7.77 21.35 -17.99
C ARG A 197 7.93 21.43 -19.50
N ASP A 198 7.85 22.68 -19.96
CA ASP A 198 7.69 23.10 -21.33
C ASP A 198 8.72 22.51 -22.29
N GLY A 199 8.23 22.15 -23.48
CA GLY A 199 9.00 21.49 -24.51
C GLY A 199 10.25 22.26 -24.92
N ARG A 200 11.39 21.77 -24.48
CA ARG A 200 12.68 21.69 -25.18
C ARG A 200 13.65 21.00 -24.23
N ASP A 201 14.32 19.95 -24.71
CA ASP A 201 15.26 19.06 -24.01
C ASP A 201 14.65 17.85 -23.28
N GLY A 202 14.05 16.96 -24.07
CA GLY A 202 13.79 15.58 -23.67
C GLY A 202 15.02 14.70 -23.89
N SER A 203 15.42 13.95 -22.86
CA SER A 203 15.96 12.56 -22.91
C SER A 203 16.77 12.26 -21.64
N LEU A 204 16.51 11.08 -21.03
CA LEU A 204 17.33 10.40 -19.99
C LEU A 204 17.17 10.79 -18.50
N ILE A 205 15.95 10.85 -17.95
CA ILE A 205 15.79 10.59 -16.50
C ILE A 205 14.85 9.39 -16.30
N SER A 206 15.44 8.38 -15.65
CA SER A 206 15.19 6.95 -15.68
C SER A 206 14.01 6.45 -14.83
N ASN A 207 13.44 5.31 -15.25
CA ASN A 207 12.64 4.41 -14.41
C ASN A 207 13.45 3.98 -13.19
N ILE A 208 13.22 4.62 -12.05
CA ILE A 208 13.82 4.24 -10.77
C ILE A 208 13.19 2.91 -10.34
N SER A 209 13.99 1.89 -10.09
CA SER A 209 13.48 0.59 -9.63
C SER A 209 12.88 0.72 -8.21
N ASP A 210 11.88 -0.11 -7.87
CA ASP A 210 11.29 -0.14 -6.52
C ASP A 210 12.38 -0.32 -5.44
N ILE A 211 13.43 -1.11 -5.72
CA ILE A 211 14.55 -1.34 -4.79
C ILE A 211 15.39 -0.07 -4.62
N GLU A 212 15.61 0.68 -5.69
CA GLU A 212 16.33 1.96 -5.61
C GLU A 212 15.52 3.03 -4.87
N ALA A 213 14.20 3.07 -5.06
CA ALA A 213 13.33 3.94 -4.27
C ALA A 213 13.46 3.60 -2.77
N ILE A 214 13.40 2.30 -2.42
CA ILE A 214 13.59 1.87 -1.03
C ILE A 214 15.01 2.19 -0.53
N ALA A 215 16.03 2.06 -1.36
CA ALA A 215 17.41 2.37 -0.99
C ALA A 215 17.61 3.86 -0.66
N ARG A 216 17.01 4.75 -1.46
CA ARG A 216 17.03 6.20 -1.20
C ARG A 216 16.24 6.55 0.03
N ASP A 217 15.09 5.92 0.23
CA ASP A 217 14.32 6.09 1.46
C ASP A 217 15.20 5.70 2.65
N ILE A 218 15.87 4.55 2.60
CA ILE A 218 16.81 4.11 3.66
C ILE A 218 17.95 5.11 3.86
N GLU A 219 18.53 5.66 2.80
CA GLU A 219 19.60 6.65 2.91
C GLU A 219 19.12 7.95 3.59
N ASP A 220 17.99 8.49 3.15
CA ASP A 220 17.40 9.68 3.75
C ASP A 220 17.03 9.43 5.22
N ILE A 221 16.62 8.22 5.52
CA ILE A 221 16.30 7.72 6.84
C ILE A 221 17.55 7.52 7.73
N GLU A 222 18.66 7.01 7.20
CA GLU A 222 19.93 6.83 7.91
C GLU A 222 20.57 8.18 8.23
N SER A 223 20.34 9.18 7.37
CA SER A 223 20.77 10.55 7.59
C SER A 223 19.95 11.30 8.66
N PHE A 224 18.90 10.67 9.22
CA PHE A 224 18.06 11.29 10.23
C PHE A 224 18.83 11.49 11.55
N GLN A 225 19.31 12.71 11.73
CA GLN A 225 20.04 13.15 12.92
C GLN A 225 19.04 13.63 13.97
N ALA A 226 18.84 12.83 15.02
CA ALA A 226 18.12 13.26 16.22
C ALA A 226 19.09 13.96 17.18
N ASP A 227 18.59 14.91 17.96
CA ASP A 227 19.41 15.61 18.96
C ASP A 227 19.64 14.72 20.20
N GLU A 228 20.65 13.87 20.16
CA GLU A 228 20.91 12.90 21.24
C GLU A 228 21.37 13.54 22.55
N TYR A 229 21.87 14.79 22.53
CA TYR A 229 22.46 15.43 23.71
C TYR A 229 21.44 15.81 24.77
N THR A 230 20.23 16.20 24.35
CA THR A 230 19.19 16.63 25.28
C THR A 230 18.49 15.46 25.94
N GLY A 231 18.56 14.24 25.39
CA GLY A 231 17.82 13.07 25.87
C GLY A 231 16.29 13.20 25.78
N LEU A 232 15.78 14.36 25.36
CA LEU A 232 14.36 14.67 25.23
C LEU A 232 13.84 14.43 23.80
N SER A 233 14.74 14.33 22.83
CA SER A 233 14.39 14.16 21.42
C SER A 233 14.06 12.71 21.06
N ILE A 234 14.36 11.73 21.92
CA ILE A 234 14.14 10.31 21.63
C ILE A 234 13.33 9.65 22.74
N GLY A 235 12.23 9.02 22.35
CA GLY A 235 11.41 8.20 23.24
C GLY A 235 11.25 6.80 22.65
N ALA A 236 11.20 5.79 23.51
CA ALA A 236 10.96 4.41 23.13
C ALA A 236 9.99 3.75 24.12
N TRP A 237 9.05 2.98 23.59
CA TRP A 237 8.02 2.28 24.36
C TRP A 237 7.86 0.86 23.84
N LEU A 238 7.70 -0.08 24.76
CA LEU A 238 7.25 -1.42 24.47
C LEU A 238 5.74 -1.48 24.73
N CYS A 239 4.98 -1.61 23.65
CA CYS A 239 3.53 -1.77 23.64
C CYS A 239 3.23 -3.23 23.31
N ASN A 240 3.13 -4.11 24.32
CA ASN A 240 3.03 -5.55 24.11
C ASN A 240 4.23 -6.14 23.35
N ASP A 241 4.02 -6.68 22.16
CA ASP A 241 5.03 -7.22 21.24
C ASP A 241 5.56 -6.18 20.24
N LEU A 242 5.13 -4.93 20.39
CA LEU A 242 5.45 -3.82 19.50
C LEU A 242 6.41 -2.84 20.17
N LEU A 243 7.50 -2.52 19.48
CA LEU A 243 8.45 -1.51 19.89
C LEU A 243 8.21 -0.22 19.10
N LEU A 244 7.72 0.81 19.78
CA LEU A 244 7.53 2.15 19.24
C LEU A 244 8.73 3.01 19.61
N VAL A 245 9.33 3.68 18.63
CA VAL A 245 10.41 4.65 18.82
C VAL A 245 10.01 5.95 18.13
N CYS A 246 10.11 7.06 18.85
CA CYS A 246 9.87 8.39 18.32
C CYS A 246 11.16 9.20 18.44
N ARG A 247 11.59 9.84 17.34
CA ARG A 247 12.80 10.66 17.27
C ARG A 247 12.46 12.01 16.69
N VAL A 248 12.72 13.08 17.43
CA VAL A 248 12.63 14.46 16.94
C VAL A 248 13.95 14.83 16.30
N ALA A 249 13.90 15.35 15.07
CA ALA A 249 15.09 15.76 14.36
C ALA A 249 15.82 16.89 15.10
N SER A 250 17.15 16.89 15.02
CA SER A 250 17.97 17.99 15.54
C SER A 250 17.68 19.28 14.80
N ASP A 251 17.69 20.40 15.53
CA ASP A 251 17.58 21.75 14.97
C ASP A 251 18.70 22.08 13.96
N ASN A 252 19.84 21.39 14.05
CA ASN A 252 20.97 21.55 13.14
C ASN A 252 20.93 20.58 11.95
N SER A 253 19.95 19.69 11.88
CA SER A 253 19.82 18.72 10.80
C SER A 253 19.02 19.26 9.62
N ARG A 254 19.22 18.69 8.43
CA ARG A 254 18.36 18.93 7.26
C ARG A 254 16.90 18.54 7.49
N HIS A 255 16.65 17.71 8.49
CA HIS A 255 15.34 17.24 8.90
C HIS A 255 14.73 18.08 10.02
N ARG A 256 15.25 19.27 10.30
CA ARG A 256 14.68 20.17 11.32
C ARG A 256 13.17 20.31 11.16
N GLY A 257 12.45 20.16 12.28
CA GLY A 257 10.99 20.22 12.27
C GLY A 257 10.31 18.93 11.81
N TRP A 258 11.05 17.83 11.69
CA TRP A 258 10.49 16.51 11.43
C TRP A 258 10.55 15.63 12.68
N VAL A 259 9.56 14.76 12.79
CA VAL A 259 9.49 13.69 13.78
C VAL A 259 9.48 12.36 13.05
N GLU A 260 10.39 11.48 13.43
CA GLU A 260 10.46 10.13 12.94
C GLU A 260 9.77 9.19 13.91
N ILE A 261 8.82 8.41 13.40
CA ILE A 261 8.09 7.39 14.14
C ILE A 261 8.49 6.03 13.56
N ILE A 262 9.02 5.16 14.40
CA ILE A 262 9.42 3.80 14.04
C ILE A 262 8.63 2.81 14.88
N GLN A 263 7.85 1.99 14.22
CA GLN A 263 7.13 0.87 14.80
C GLN A 263 7.82 -0.43 14.37
N ARG A 264 8.09 -1.31 15.33
CA ARG A 264 8.64 -2.64 15.06
C ARG A 264 7.79 -3.70 15.73
N SER A 265 7.54 -4.80 15.03
CA SER A 265 7.03 -6.05 15.55
C SER A 265 7.97 -7.19 15.09
N PRO A 266 7.78 -8.43 15.54
CA PRO A 266 8.57 -9.57 15.04
C PRO A 266 8.50 -9.78 13.52
N SER A 267 7.44 -9.30 12.86
CA SER A 267 7.19 -9.54 11.44
C SER A 267 7.10 -8.27 10.59
N THR A 268 7.10 -7.08 11.22
CA THR A 268 6.91 -5.82 10.52
C THR A 268 7.79 -4.72 11.07
N ARG A 269 8.22 -3.83 10.18
CA ARG A 269 8.87 -2.58 10.53
C ARG A 269 8.22 -1.48 9.70
N VAL A 270 7.66 -0.49 10.38
CA VAL A 270 7.07 0.69 9.75
C VAL A 270 7.82 1.90 10.25
N ARG A 271 8.26 2.76 9.33
CA ARG A 271 8.96 4.01 9.65
C ARG A 271 8.26 5.14 8.91
N LYS A 272 7.86 6.18 9.61
CA LYS A 272 7.21 7.36 9.03
C LYS A 272 7.91 8.63 9.50
N LEU A 273 8.12 9.55 8.56
CA LEU A 273 8.58 10.91 8.82
C LEU A 273 7.38 11.85 8.81
N VAL A 274 7.22 12.62 9.88
CA VAL A 274 6.12 13.56 10.10
C VAL A 274 6.67 14.97 10.14
N ARG A 275 6.26 15.82 9.21
CA ARG A 275 6.65 17.23 9.21
C ARG A 275 5.76 18.02 10.16
N LEU A 276 6.37 18.69 11.13
CA LEU A 276 5.68 19.56 12.07
C LEU A 276 5.38 20.92 11.42
N SER A 277 4.14 21.37 11.50
CA SER A 277 3.75 22.64 10.86
C SER A 277 4.40 23.85 11.54
N GLY A 278 4.75 24.87 10.75
CA GLY A 278 5.41 26.08 11.28
C GLY A 278 6.89 25.89 11.65
N SER A 279 7.44 24.69 11.43
CA SER A 279 8.88 24.43 11.53
C SER A 279 9.48 24.49 10.12
N MET A 280 9.71 25.69 9.59
CA MET A 280 10.46 25.87 8.35
C MET A 280 11.94 26.09 8.67
N SER A 281 12.80 25.29 8.06
CA SER A 281 14.25 25.50 8.12
C SER A 281 14.61 26.68 7.22
N LEU A 282 15.00 27.81 7.82
CA LEU A 282 15.54 28.96 7.10
C LEU A 282 17.06 28.84 6.87
N ALA A 283 17.75 27.98 7.63
CA ALA A 283 19.22 27.90 7.64
C ALA A 283 19.82 26.95 6.58
N LEU A 284 19.01 26.02 6.04
CA LEU A 284 19.39 25.09 4.97
C LEU A 284 18.22 24.99 3.99
N PRO A 285 18.08 25.93 3.03
CA PRO A 285 17.04 25.85 1.99
C PRO A 285 17.21 24.65 1.04
N HIS A 286 18.35 23.96 1.10
CA HIS A 286 18.62 22.75 0.32
C HIS A 286 18.17 21.47 1.05
N ALA A 287 16.85 21.26 1.10
CA ALA A 287 16.20 19.95 1.17
C ALA A 287 15.09 19.92 0.11
N PRO A 288 14.93 18.80 -0.61
CA PRO A 288 14.98 18.76 -2.06
C PRO A 288 14.01 19.74 -2.73
N SER A 289 14.56 20.69 -3.49
CA SER A 289 13.81 21.67 -4.29
C SER A 289 12.79 21.01 -5.25
N LYS A 290 13.01 19.75 -5.63
CA LYS A 290 12.11 18.99 -6.52
C LYS A 290 10.77 18.60 -5.90
N LEU A 291 10.61 18.65 -4.58
CA LEU A 291 9.34 18.30 -3.90
C LEU A 291 8.39 19.50 -3.73
N TRP A 292 8.86 20.74 -3.94
CA TRP A 292 8.10 21.93 -3.52
C TRP A 292 8.05 23.10 -4.53
N GLU A 293 8.90 23.17 -5.56
CA GLU A 293 8.93 24.34 -6.48
C GLU A 293 7.62 24.58 -7.27
N SER A 294 6.70 23.61 -7.36
CA SER A 294 5.45 23.76 -8.13
C SER A 294 4.31 24.45 -7.37
N VAL A 295 4.45 24.70 -6.07
CA VAL A 295 3.36 25.30 -5.26
C VAL A 295 3.58 26.80 -5.02
N SER A 296 4.79 27.32 -5.25
CA SER A 296 5.14 28.70 -4.90
C SER A 296 5.09 29.72 -6.04
N ASN A 297 4.87 29.30 -7.29
CA ASN A 297 4.80 30.21 -8.45
C ASN A 297 3.37 30.49 -8.94
N MET A 298 2.43 30.71 -8.01
CA MET A 298 1.17 31.38 -8.31
C MET A 298 0.96 32.54 -7.34
N GLY A 299 1.61 33.67 -7.64
CA GLY A 299 1.36 34.91 -6.93
C GLY A 299 2.35 36.02 -7.29
N GLY A 300 1.93 36.90 -8.20
CA GLY A 300 2.48 38.25 -8.37
C GLY A 300 3.65 38.38 -9.33
N ASP A 301 3.38 38.81 -10.57
CA ASP A 301 3.60 40.22 -10.95
C ASP A 301 3.38 40.39 -12.47
N THR A 302 2.28 41.04 -12.80
CA THR A 302 2.09 41.76 -14.07
C THR A 302 2.67 43.17 -13.91
N LEU A 303 3.61 43.57 -14.78
CA LEU A 303 3.71 44.94 -15.29
C LEU A 303 4.71 45.03 -16.48
N SER A 304 4.21 45.60 -17.60
CA SER A 304 4.94 46.33 -18.66
C SER A 304 5.91 45.52 -19.55
N SER A 305 5.91 45.54 -20.90
CA SER A 305 5.37 46.50 -21.88
C SER A 305 5.51 45.94 -23.32
N ASN A 306 4.46 46.14 -24.12
CA ASN A 306 4.36 46.42 -25.57
C ASN A 306 5.40 45.87 -26.58
N SER A 307 4.94 45.10 -27.58
CA SER A 307 4.63 45.61 -28.95
C SER A 307 4.27 44.49 -29.97
N TYR A 308 3.10 44.63 -30.65
CA TYR A 308 2.76 44.38 -32.10
C TYR A 308 3.18 43.03 -32.77
N VAL A 309 2.40 42.19 -33.50
CA VAL A 309 1.19 42.28 -34.37
C VAL A 309 0.48 40.91 -34.49
N ASP A 310 -0.86 40.97 -34.65
CA ASP A 310 -1.90 40.03 -35.16
C ASP A 310 -1.57 38.68 -35.82
N LEU A 311 -2.35 37.64 -35.47
CA LEU A 311 -3.39 37.01 -36.33
C LEU A 311 -4.16 35.88 -35.59
N ILE A 312 -5.45 36.15 -35.29
CA ILE A 312 -6.67 35.31 -35.24
C ILE A 312 -6.55 33.78 -35.02
N SER A 313 -7.15 33.29 -33.92
CA SER A 313 -8.22 32.25 -33.92
C SER A 313 -8.90 32.17 -32.55
N GLU A 314 -10.22 32.00 -32.57
CA GLU A 314 -11.17 32.00 -31.45
C GLU A 314 -11.12 30.71 -30.60
N ASP A 315 -11.66 30.86 -29.38
CA ASP A 315 -12.05 29.88 -28.36
C ASP A 315 -11.00 29.40 -27.35
N ASP A 316 -10.92 30.13 -26.22
CA ASP A 316 -10.59 29.54 -24.91
C ASP A 316 -11.31 30.28 -23.75
N ILE A 317 -12.13 29.53 -23.02
CA ILE A 317 -12.85 29.95 -21.82
C ILE A 317 -11.92 29.80 -20.61
N ILE A 318 -11.52 30.90 -19.99
CA ILE A 318 -10.73 30.92 -18.75
C ILE A 318 -11.66 30.62 -17.54
N PHE A 319 -11.38 29.55 -16.81
CA PHE A 319 -12.03 29.24 -15.52
C PHE A 319 -11.23 29.86 -14.35
N THR A 320 -11.88 30.72 -13.56
CA THR A 320 -11.40 31.12 -12.23
C THR A 320 -12.16 30.32 -11.16
N ALA A 321 -11.44 29.65 -10.25
CA ALA A 321 -12.02 28.82 -9.21
C ALA A 321 -12.32 29.63 -7.92
N ASP A 322 -13.55 29.54 -7.42
CA ASP A 322 -14.01 30.14 -6.16
C ASP A 322 -13.52 29.30 -4.95
N PRO A 323 -12.81 29.88 -3.95
CA PRO A 323 -12.22 29.14 -2.82
C PRO A 323 -13.21 28.70 -1.72
N LYS A 324 -14.50 29.03 -1.81
CA LYS A 324 -15.52 28.68 -0.81
C LYS A 324 -15.77 27.17 -0.56
N PRO A 325 -15.59 26.22 -1.49
CA PRO A 325 -15.90 24.80 -1.26
C PRO A 325 -14.98 24.10 -0.25
N ILE A 326 -13.74 24.58 -0.08
CA ILE A 326 -12.70 23.91 0.73
C ILE A 326 -12.95 24.09 2.25
N ALA A 327 -13.54 25.21 2.65
CA ALA A 327 -13.90 25.44 4.05
C ALA A 327 -15.08 24.57 4.51
N SER A 328 -16.02 24.27 3.61
CA SER A 328 -17.21 23.46 3.89
C SER A 328 -16.89 21.98 4.10
N ALA A 329 -15.98 21.42 3.29
CA ALA A 329 -15.55 20.03 3.41
C ALA A 329 -14.83 19.73 4.75
N LYS A 330 -14.01 20.68 5.24
CA LYS A 330 -13.30 20.53 6.53
C LYS A 330 -14.25 20.46 7.73
N GLU A 331 -15.33 21.24 7.72
CA GLU A 331 -16.30 21.26 8.82
C GLU A 331 -17.19 20.00 8.83
N VAL A 332 -17.51 19.45 7.65
CA VAL A 332 -18.23 18.16 7.52
C VAL A 332 -17.37 17.00 8.04
N MET A 333 -16.07 16.98 7.73
CA MET A 333 -15.13 15.98 8.26
C MET A 333 -14.99 16.04 9.79
N ARG A 334 -15.04 17.25 10.38
CA ARG A 334 -14.97 17.44 11.83
C ARG A 334 -16.20 16.86 12.54
N LYS A 335 -17.41 17.08 11.98
CA LYS A 335 -18.67 16.55 12.53
C LYS A 335 -18.77 15.03 12.41
N HIS A 336 -18.30 14.44 11.30
CA HIS A 336 -18.33 12.99 11.09
C HIS A 336 -17.44 12.22 12.09
N ARG A 337 -16.26 12.77 12.42
CA ARG A 337 -15.35 12.20 13.44
C ARG A 337 -15.95 12.18 14.85
N GLN A 338 -16.83 13.12 15.18
CA GLN A 338 -17.54 13.13 16.48
C GLN A 338 -18.62 12.03 16.56
N VAL A 339 -19.35 11.78 15.48
CA VAL A 339 -20.42 10.76 15.44
C VAL A 339 -19.84 9.34 15.48
N PHE A 340 -18.71 9.09 14.81
CA PHE A 340 -18.04 7.79 14.84
C PHE A 340 -17.53 7.43 16.25
N ARG A 341 -17.03 8.41 17.01
CA ARG A 341 -16.61 8.25 18.41
C ARG A 341 -17.77 7.89 19.35
N GLN A 342 -18.98 8.37 19.08
CA GLN A 342 -20.16 8.02 19.87
C GLN A 342 -20.65 6.59 19.61
N ARG A 343 -20.53 6.09 18.37
CA ARG A 343 -20.93 4.71 18.01
C ARG A 343 -19.97 3.63 18.52
N LYS A 344 -18.65 3.87 18.50
CA LYS A 344 -17.66 2.90 19.02
C LYS A 344 -17.83 2.66 20.54
N ARG A 345 -18.29 3.67 21.29
CA ARG A 345 -18.61 3.57 22.73
C ARG A 345 -19.83 2.68 23.05
N GLN A 346 -20.66 2.35 22.07
CA GLN A 346 -21.85 1.53 22.26
C GLN A 346 -21.62 0.04 21.88
N GLN A 347 -20.48 -0.32 21.30
CA GLN A 347 -20.23 -1.66 20.75
C GLN A 347 -19.16 -2.48 21.51
N SER A 348 -18.51 -1.94 22.53
CA SER A 348 -17.47 -2.63 23.31
C SER A 348 -18.06 -3.56 24.39
N GLY A 349 -18.82 -4.57 23.96
CA GLY A 349 -19.44 -5.56 24.84
C GLY A 349 -19.72 -6.88 24.14
N SER A 350 -18.69 -7.60 23.67
CA SER A 350 -18.67 -9.08 23.68
C SER A 350 -17.37 -9.68 23.13
N ASN A 351 -16.77 -10.52 23.98
CA ASN A 351 -15.97 -11.74 23.77
C ASN A 351 -14.72 -11.77 22.86
N SER A 352 -13.58 -12.04 23.52
CA SER A 352 -12.32 -12.52 22.94
C SER A 352 -12.11 -14.01 23.28
N ILE A 353 -11.81 -14.85 22.30
CA ILE A 353 -11.03 -16.09 22.49
C ILE A 353 -10.31 -16.46 21.17
N HIS A 354 -8.97 -16.59 21.22
CA HIS A 354 -8.07 -17.52 20.50
C HIS A 354 -6.76 -16.87 20.04
N SER A 355 -5.66 -17.13 20.79
CA SER A 355 -4.28 -16.97 20.30
C SER A 355 -3.38 -18.10 20.79
N SER A 356 -3.36 -19.22 20.07
CA SER A 356 -2.46 -20.36 20.31
C SER A 356 -1.44 -20.60 19.18
N SER A 357 -1.50 -19.86 18.07
CA SER A 357 -0.69 -20.15 16.87
C SER A 357 0.76 -19.63 16.94
N LEU A 358 1.04 -18.58 17.71
CA LEU A 358 2.34 -17.87 17.64
C LEU A 358 3.49 -18.57 18.37
N ARG A 359 3.20 -19.51 19.28
CA ARG A 359 4.20 -20.11 20.18
C ARG A 359 5.01 -21.23 19.53
N ASN A 360 4.42 -21.92 18.56
CA ASN A 360 5.10 -22.99 17.81
C ASN A 360 6.06 -22.44 16.73
N PHE A 361 5.92 -21.17 16.34
CA PHE A 361 6.73 -20.56 15.29
C PHE A 361 8.15 -20.17 15.74
N MET A 362 8.35 -19.93 17.05
CA MET A 362 9.63 -19.42 17.58
C MET A 362 10.63 -20.50 18.03
N GLY A 363 10.32 -21.79 17.83
CA GLY A 363 11.26 -22.88 18.11
C GLY A 363 11.59 -23.10 19.60
N PHE A 364 10.78 -22.58 20.52
CA PHE A 364 10.93 -22.86 21.95
C PHE A 364 10.72 -24.35 22.23
N LEU A 365 11.63 -24.93 23.00
CA LEU A 365 11.45 -26.29 23.49
C LEU A 365 10.28 -26.34 24.48
N PRO A 366 9.56 -27.47 24.59
CA PRO A 366 8.42 -27.61 25.50
C PRO A 366 8.71 -27.14 26.94
N ASP A 367 9.91 -27.42 27.44
CA ASP A 367 10.35 -27.06 28.79
C ASP A 367 10.54 -25.53 28.95
N GLU A 368 10.92 -24.83 27.89
CA GLU A 368 11.03 -23.36 27.87
C GLU A 368 9.64 -22.69 27.84
N ILE A 369 8.67 -23.33 27.17
CA ILE A 369 7.27 -22.88 27.16
C ILE A 369 6.67 -23.01 28.56
N GLU A 370 7.00 -24.09 29.27
CA GLU A 370 6.56 -24.31 30.65
C GLU A 370 7.12 -23.24 31.59
N LEU A 371 8.43 -22.96 31.52
CA LEU A 371 9.11 -21.89 32.26
C LEU A 371 8.51 -20.49 32.00
N ILE A 372 8.21 -20.14 30.74
CA ILE A 372 7.58 -18.86 30.38
C ILE A 372 6.14 -18.81 30.91
N SER A 373 5.42 -19.92 30.86
CA SER A 373 4.05 -20.01 31.37
C SER A 373 4.00 -19.89 32.90
N GLU A 374 4.97 -20.47 33.61
CA GLU A 374 5.13 -20.36 35.05
C GLU A 374 5.55 -18.96 35.48
N ALA A 375 6.48 -18.33 34.76
CA ALA A 375 6.85 -16.93 34.98
C ALA A 375 5.62 -16.02 34.83
N LYS A 376 4.81 -16.21 33.77
CA LYS A 376 3.57 -15.44 33.58
C LYS A 376 2.56 -15.67 34.70
N ARG A 377 2.33 -16.94 35.09
CA ARG A 377 1.45 -17.28 36.23
C ARG A 377 1.95 -16.69 37.55
N ALA A 378 3.27 -16.61 37.76
CA ALA A 378 3.85 -16.01 38.95
C ALA A 378 3.63 -14.48 38.99
N THR A 379 3.76 -13.79 37.85
CA THR A 379 3.44 -12.36 37.75
C THR A 379 1.95 -12.10 37.96
N GLU A 380 1.09 -12.99 37.46
CA GLU A 380 -0.37 -12.88 37.56
C GLU A 380 -0.88 -13.23 38.98
N ARG A 381 -0.21 -14.15 39.69
CA ARG A 381 -0.44 -14.42 41.11
C ARG A 381 -0.01 -13.25 42.01
N ARG A 382 1.07 -12.53 41.65
CA ARG A 382 1.47 -11.30 42.36
C ARG A 382 0.48 -10.14 42.17
N ARG A 383 -0.33 -10.16 41.11
CA ARG A 383 -1.36 -9.14 40.83
C ARG A 383 -2.70 -9.36 41.55
N LYS A 384 -2.97 -10.57 42.06
CA LYS A 384 -4.19 -10.87 42.83
C LYS A 384 -4.00 -10.62 44.33
N VAL A 385 -3.74 -9.37 44.70
CA VAL A 385 -4.05 -8.88 46.06
C VAL A 385 -5.40 -8.15 45.94
N PRO A 386 -6.43 -8.50 46.72
CA PRO A 386 -7.75 -7.92 46.55
C PRO A 386 -7.78 -6.50 47.14
N SER A 387 -7.75 -5.48 46.29
CA SER A 387 -8.14 -4.13 46.65
C SER A 387 -9.63 -3.95 46.37
N GLU A 388 -10.44 -4.01 47.42
CA GLU A 388 -11.78 -3.43 47.41
C GLU A 388 -11.64 -1.91 47.29
N VAL A 389 -11.71 -1.38 46.08
CA VAL A 389 -11.84 0.06 45.83
C VAL A 389 -13.08 0.30 44.99
N LYS A 390 -14.03 1.01 45.60
CA LYS A 390 -15.26 1.50 44.97
C LYS A 390 -14.90 2.33 43.74
N SER A 391 -15.53 1.99 42.61
CA SER A 391 -15.48 2.71 41.34
C SER A 391 -15.89 4.18 41.51
N THR A 392 -14.91 5.06 41.69
CA THR A 392 -15.02 6.50 41.43
C THR A 392 -14.57 6.78 39.99
N ALA A 393 -15.25 7.70 39.31
CA ALA A 393 -14.97 8.11 37.93
C ALA A 393 -13.49 8.42 37.68
N PRO A 394 -12.96 8.16 36.46
CA PRO A 394 -11.53 8.28 36.17
C PRO A 394 -11.03 9.72 36.41
N HIS A 395 -10.02 9.84 37.29
CA HIS A 395 -9.33 11.09 37.59
C HIS A 395 -8.59 11.63 36.33
N PRO A 396 -8.59 12.95 36.07
CA PRO A 396 -7.94 13.58 34.91
C PRO A 396 -6.39 13.55 34.91
N GLU A 397 -5.74 12.88 35.87
CA GLU A 397 -4.27 12.80 35.96
C GLU A 397 -3.64 11.69 35.10
N ASN A 398 -4.44 10.83 34.47
CA ASN A 398 -3.95 9.77 33.58
C ASN A 398 -3.70 10.29 32.15
N VAL A 399 -2.94 11.36 32.02
CA VAL A 399 -2.38 11.74 30.72
C VAL A 399 -1.38 10.66 30.33
N SER A 400 -1.62 9.94 29.22
CA SER A 400 -0.77 8.82 28.81
C SER A 400 0.71 9.23 28.80
N ILE A 401 1.58 8.37 29.31
CA ILE A 401 3.04 8.62 29.42
C ILE A 401 3.61 9.07 28.06
N PHE A 402 3.04 8.54 26.97
CA PHE A 402 3.35 8.92 25.60
C PHE A 402 3.02 10.39 25.30
N ARG A 403 1.82 10.88 25.66
CA ARG A 403 1.46 12.29 25.48
C ARG A 403 2.33 13.21 26.33
N SER A 404 2.71 12.79 27.54
CA SER A 404 3.68 13.52 28.38
C SER A 404 5.04 13.63 27.70
N PHE A 405 5.53 12.55 27.08
CA PHE A 405 6.75 12.60 26.27
C PHE A 405 6.60 13.58 25.10
N LEU A 406 5.54 13.48 24.29
CA LEU A 406 5.36 14.39 23.15
C LEU A 406 5.28 15.85 23.61
N HIS A 407 4.61 16.10 24.73
CA HIS A 407 4.58 17.43 25.33
C HIS A 407 5.98 17.91 25.75
N LYS A 408 6.84 17.05 26.30
CA LYS A 408 8.22 17.43 26.62
C LYS A 408 9.10 17.61 25.37
N ALA A 409 9.06 16.63 24.46
CA ALA A 409 9.89 16.56 23.25
C ALA A 409 9.54 17.66 22.24
N LEU A 410 8.27 18.09 22.19
CA LEU A 410 7.77 19.12 21.28
C LEU A 410 7.54 20.47 21.99
N CYS A 411 8.17 20.66 23.15
CA CYS A 411 8.12 21.90 23.95
C CYS A 411 6.68 22.40 24.22
N GLY A 412 5.73 21.49 24.46
CA GLY A 412 4.35 21.78 24.80
C GLY A 412 3.48 22.30 23.65
N LYS A 413 3.94 22.20 22.40
CA LYS A 413 3.17 22.65 21.23
C LYS A 413 2.06 21.65 20.91
N GLU A 414 0.88 21.81 21.51
CA GLU A 414 -0.30 20.94 21.31
C GLU A 414 -0.64 20.67 19.84
N LYS A 415 -0.42 21.65 18.95
CA LYS A 415 -0.61 21.46 17.50
C LYS A 415 0.29 20.37 16.93
N HIS A 416 1.56 20.35 17.32
CA HIS A 416 2.55 19.36 16.88
C HIS A 416 2.26 17.98 17.47
N ILE A 417 1.82 17.94 18.73
CA ILE A 417 1.35 16.71 19.38
C ILE A 417 0.19 16.12 18.57
N GLY A 418 -0.80 16.93 18.21
CA GLY A 418 -1.93 16.50 17.39
C GLY A 418 -1.54 15.99 16.00
N GLU A 419 -0.51 16.58 15.37
CA GLU A 419 0.02 16.11 14.09
C GLU A 419 0.65 14.72 14.19
N VAL A 420 1.45 14.49 15.23
CA VAL A 420 2.04 13.17 15.52
C VAL A 420 0.96 12.14 15.87
N GLU A 421 0.00 12.50 16.72
CA GLU A 421 -1.15 11.64 17.06
C GLU A 421 -1.97 11.27 15.81
N ASN A 422 -2.20 12.22 14.88
CA ASN A 422 -2.91 11.93 13.63
C ASN A 422 -2.15 10.92 12.74
N VAL A 423 -0.83 11.02 12.62
CA VAL A 423 -0.06 10.05 11.84
C VAL A 423 -0.04 8.68 12.50
N LEU A 424 -0.01 8.63 13.84
CA LEU A 424 -0.20 7.38 14.56
C LEU A 424 -1.57 6.78 14.26
N HIS A 425 -2.65 7.58 14.22
CA HIS A 425 -3.98 7.12 13.81
C HIS A 425 -4.01 6.58 12.38
N GLU A 426 -3.25 7.15 11.46
CA GLU A 426 -3.12 6.63 10.10
C GLU A 426 -2.31 5.33 10.04
N LEU A 427 -1.33 5.15 10.93
CA LEU A 427 -0.59 3.88 11.06
C LEU A 427 -1.46 2.76 11.65
N ASP A 428 -2.41 3.14 12.49
CA ASP A 428 -3.35 2.27 13.22
C ASP A 428 -4.31 1.48 12.31
N GLY A 429 -4.43 1.84 11.03
CA GLY A 429 -5.31 1.18 10.06
C GLY A 429 -5.03 -0.32 9.82
N SER A 430 -4.04 -0.91 10.50
CA SER A 430 -3.70 -2.34 10.42
C SER A 430 -3.38 -3.02 11.75
N ILE A 431 -3.07 -2.28 12.82
CA ILE A 431 -2.69 -2.81 14.15
C ILE A 431 -3.24 -1.83 15.18
N SER A 432 -3.97 -2.31 16.19
CA SER A 432 -4.52 -1.55 17.33
C SER A 432 -3.42 -0.94 18.22
N LEU A 433 -2.63 -0.03 17.68
CA LEU A 433 -1.51 0.66 18.31
C LEU A 433 -1.98 1.76 19.23
N LEU A 434 -3.00 2.52 18.85
CA LEU A 434 -3.57 3.54 19.72
C LEU A 434 -4.51 2.94 20.74
N ASP A 435 -5.25 1.89 20.37
CA ASP A 435 -5.95 1.12 21.37
C ASP A 435 -4.88 0.51 22.33
N SER A 436 -3.78 -0.14 21.93
CA SER A 436 -2.76 -0.59 22.93
C SER A 436 -1.97 0.52 23.65
N VAL A 437 -1.76 1.70 23.07
CA VAL A 437 -1.08 2.83 23.72
C VAL A 437 -2.00 3.55 24.72
N TYR A 438 -3.32 3.49 24.52
CA TYR A 438 -4.31 4.19 25.33
C TYR A 438 -5.30 3.27 26.08
N ASP A 439 -5.30 1.96 25.81
CA ASP A 439 -6.13 0.95 26.45
C ASP A 439 -5.42 0.47 27.72
N LEU A 440 -6.16 0.51 28.82
CA LEU A 440 -5.66 0.51 30.19
C LEU A 440 -5.21 -0.87 30.68
N SER A 441 -5.26 -1.90 29.83
CA SER A 441 -4.99 -3.29 30.25
C SER A 441 -3.50 -3.60 30.37
N ASP A 442 -2.65 -2.99 29.54
CA ASP A 442 -1.18 -3.05 29.64
C ASP A 442 -0.59 -1.69 29.20
N GLU A 443 -0.27 -0.82 30.16
CA GLU A 443 0.32 0.48 29.86
C GLU A 443 1.65 0.33 29.07
N PRO A 444 1.90 1.18 28.06
CA PRO A 444 3.16 1.19 27.33
C PRO A 444 4.36 1.29 28.27
N GLN A 445 5.22 0.27 28.25
CA GLN A 445 6.41 0.28 29.07
C GLN A 445 7.43 1.23 28.45
N THR A 446 7.66 2.37 29.10
CA THR A 446 8.69 3.31 28.67
C THR A 446 10.08 2.67 28.84
N LEU A 447 10.87 2.65 27.77
CA LEU A 447 12.22 2.12 27.78
C LEU A 447 13.21 3.26 28.04
N LYS A 448 14.12 3.06 29.00
CA LYS A 448 15.17 4.03 29.30
C LYS A 448 16.14 4.11 28.12
N TRP A 449 16.19 5.28 27.47
CA TRP A 449 17.18 5.53 26.42
C TRP A 449 18.60 5.47 26.99
N ASN A 450 19.39 4.50 26.53
CA ASN A 450 20.77 4.29 26.95
C ASN A 450 21.60 3.68 25.79
N PRO A 451 22.94 3.63 25.88
CA PRO A 451 23.78 3.09 24.81
C PRO A 451 23.50 1.63 24.43
N MET A 452 23.01 0.81 25.38
CA MET A 452 22.65 -0.59 25.11
C MET A 452 21.35 -0.69 24.30
N LEU A 453 20.31 0.07 24.67
CA LEU A 453 19.06 0.14 23.90
C LEU A 453 19.32 0.67 22.50
N ARG A 454 20.15 1.73 22.38
CA ARG A 454 20.58 2.25 21.08
C ARG A 454 21.28 1.18 20.25
N ARG A 455 22.20 0.43 20.85
CA ARG A 455 22.89 -0.67 20.15
C ARG A 455 21.90 -1.75 19.71
N ALA A 456 20.97 -2.15 20.59
CA ALA A 456 19.94 -3.14 20.27
C ALA A 456 19.04 -2.67 19.11
N LEU A 457 18.61 -1.41 19.14
CA LEU A 457 17.85 -0.79 18.07
C LEU A 457 18.63 -0.73 16.76
N ASN A 458 19.92 -0.38 16.80
CA ASN A 458 20.77 -0.39 15.61
C ASN A 458 20.93 -1.80 15.02
N VAL A 459 21.00 -2.84 15.85
CA VAL A 459 21.03 -4.24 15.40
C VAL A 459 19.70 -4.63 14.77
N LEU A 460 18.58 -4.29 15.41
CA LEU A 460 17.24 -4.50 14.86
C LEU A 460 17.05 -3.75 13.54
N ASP A 461 17.59 -2.54 13.42
CA ASP A 461 17.49 -1.73 12.21
C ASP A 461 18.28 -2.28 11.02
N ARG A 462 19.30 -3.08 11.30
CA ARG A 462 20.10 -3.82 10.30
C ARG A 462 19.53 -5.20 9.98
N THR A 463 18.58 -5.68 10.78
CA THR A 463 17.91 -6.95 10.50
C THR A 463 16.89 -6.69 9.41
N ALA A 464 17.05 -7.35 8.27
CA ALA A 464 16.11 -7.23 7.16
C ALA A 464 14.71 -7.64 7.66
N PHE A 465 13.73 -6.76 7.48
CA PHE A 465 12.32 -7.09 7.71
C PHE A 465 11.76 -8.01 6.62
N LEU A 466 12.54 -8.22 5.55
CA LEU A 466 12.24 -9.10 4.45
C LEU A 466 12.77 -10.50 4.74
N GLN A 467 12.02 -11.51 4.32
CA GLN A 467 12.57 -12.83 4.13
C GLN A 467 13.56 -12.76 2.96
N THR A 468 14.83 -13.06 3.24
CA THR A 468 15.91 -12.87 2.27
C THR A 468 16.43 -14.22 1.79
N HIS A 469 16.61 -14.34 0.47
CA HIS A 469 17.19 -15.51 -0.17
C HIS A 469 18.32 -15.08 -1.09
N LYS A 470 19.40 -15.87 -1.10
CA LYS A 470 20.48 -15.73 -2.07
C LYS A 470 20.55 -16.98 -2.94
N ILE A 471 20.64 -16.80 -4.25
CA ILE A 471 20.67 -17.89 -5.24
C ILE A 471 21.84 -17.66 -6.18
N ALA A 472 22.75 -18.62 -6.29
CA ALA A 472 23.80 -18.59 -7.31
C ALA A 472 23.19 -18.84 -8.70
N LEU A 473 23.50 -17.98 -9.66
CA LEU A 473 23.02 -18.07 -11.04
C LEU A 473 24.22 -18.15 -12.00
N MET A 474 24.35 -19.29 -12.68
CA MET A 474 25.48 -19.58 -13.55
C MET A 474 25.01 -19.81 -14.98
N PHE A 475 25.82 -19.39 -15.96
CA PHE A 475 25.57 -19.65 -17.37
C PHE A 475 26.56 -20.68 -17.89
N ALA A 476 26.09 -21.90 -18.16
CA ALA A 476 26.88 -22.92 -18.82
C ALA A 476 26.92 -22.62 -20.33
N ALA A 477 27.74 -21.65 -20.74
CA ALA A 477 28.11 -21.50 -22.14
C ALA A 477 28.86 -22.77 -22.53
N GLY A 478 28.19 -23.74 -23.18
CA GLY A 478 28.82 -24.99 -23.61
C GLY A 478 30.20 -24.73 -24.25
N PRO A 479 31.14 -25.69 -24.19
CA PRO A 479 32.55 -25.47 -24.51
C PRO A 479 32.66 -24.67 -25.80
N SER A 480 33.07 -23.40 -25.66
CA SER A 480 32.95 -22.44 -26.75
C SER A 480 33.77 -22.95 -27.92
N SER A 481 33.11 -23.30 -29.01
CA SER A 481 33.72 -23.77 -30.25
C SER A 481 34.70 -22.76 -30.87
N SER A 482 34.74 -21.53 -30.32
CA SER A 482 35.65 -20.45 -30.68
C SER A 482 37.03 -20.53 -30.02
N ALA A 483 37.26 -21.45 -29.06
CA ALA A 483 38.61 -21.91 -28.75
C ALA A 483 39.05 -22.88 -29.86
N GLY A 484 39.25 -22.33 -31.06
CA GLY A 484 39.78 -23.05 -32.19
C GLY A 484 41.08 -23.76 -31.79
N ILE A 485 41.05 -25.09 -31.87
CA ILE A 485 42.12 -25.87 -32.49
C ILE A 485 43.51 -25.58 -31.89
N SER A 486 43.68 -25.85 -30.60
CA SER A 486 44.95 -26.37 -30.09
C SER A 486 44.77 -27.16 -28.79
N ARG A 487 43.80 -28.07 -28.77
CA ARG A 487 43.91 -29.26 -27.91
C ARG A 487 45.02 -30.15 -28.47
N ARG A 488 46.27 -29.78 -28.19
CA ARG A 488 47.38 -30.75 -28.19
C ARG A 488 47.03 -31.79 -27.15
N ARG A 489 46.78 -32.99 -27.66
CA ARG A 489 46.27 -34.19 -27.01
C ARG A 489 47.32 -34.85 -26.10
N ASN A 490 47.89 -34.10 -25.15
CA ASN A 490 48.92 -34.58 -24.22
C ASN A 490 48.60 -34.19 -22.77
N GLU A 491 47.50 -34.69 -22.21
CA GLU A 491 47.32 -34.72 -20.75
C GLU A 491 46.69 -36.05 -20.34
N SER A 492 47.56 -37.02 -20.09
CA SER A 492 47.32 -38.20 -19.24
C SER A 492 47.57 -37.88 -17.75
N SER A 493 47.57 -36.60 -17.38
CA SER A 493 47.86 -36.14 -16.02
C SER A 493 46.58 -36.11 -15.20
N ARG A 494 46.52 -37.03 -14.23
CA ARG A 494 45.48 -37.17 -13.21
C ARG A 494 45.06 -35.82 -12.60
N GLY A 495 43.80 -35.47 -12.85
CA GLY A 495 42.83 -35.11 -11.81
C GLY A 495 43.23 -33.99 -10.85
N SER A 496 43.13 -32.74 -11.32
CA SER A 496 42.86 -31.60 -10.45
C SER A 496 41.44 -31.14 -10.74
N GLU A 497 40.48 -31.46 -9.86
CA GLU A 497 39.05 -31.09 -9.96
C GLU A 497 38.83 -29.57 -10.18
N SER A 498 39.85 -28.73 -9.89
CA SER A 498 39.80 -27.29 -10.10
C SER A 498 39.68 -26.82 -11.56
N SER A 499 39.99 -27.66 -12.56
CA SER A 499 39.94 -27.24 -13.97
C SER A 499 38.51 -27.23 -14.54
N GLN A 500 37.60 -28.02 -13.98
CA GLN A 500 36.25 -28.19 -14.53
C GLN A 500 35.29 -27.07 -14.10
N ASP A 501 35.47 -26.43 -12.94
CA ASP A 501 34.66 -25.28 -12.53
C ASP A 501 35.03 -24.00 -13.30
N ASN A 502 36.29 -23.91 -13.75
CA ASN A 502 36.85 -22.67 -14.28
C ASN A 502 36.13 -22.17 -15.53
N TRP A 503 35.57 -23.04 -16.38
CA TRP A 503 34.92 -22.57 -17.61
C TRP A 503 33.54 -21.96 -17.32
N ILE A 504 32.79 -22.45 -16.32
CA ILE A 504 31.50 -21.87 -15.91
C ILE A 504 31.72 -20.53 -15.21
N LEU A 505 32.81 -20.42 -14.43
CA LEU A 505 33.15 -19.19 -13.71
C LEU A 505 33.86 -18.15 -14.57
N ASN A 506 34.35 -18.47 -15.77
CA ASN A 506 35.04 -17.52 -16.66
C ASN A 506 34.18 -17.11 -17.87
N VAL A 507 32.87 -16.99 -17.66
CA VAL A 507 31.94 -16.48 -18.67
C VAL A 507 32.09 -14.96 -18.78
N ASN A 508 32.33 -14.47 -19.99
CA ASN A 508 32.42 -13.03 -20.32
C ASN A 508 31.29 -12.56 -21.25
N ALA A 509 30.56 -13.49 -21.86
CA ALA A 509 29.45 -13.19 -22.74
C ALA A 509 28.29 -14.15 -22.45
N ILE A 510 27.06 -13.64 -22.50
CA ILE A 510 25.83 -14.41 -22.31
C ILE A 510 25.04 -14.45 -23.61
N SER A 511 24.25 -15.52 -23.80
CA SER A 511 23.34 -15.58 -24.95
C SER A 511 22.19 -14.55 -24.77
N PRO A 512 21.63 -14.03 -25.88
CA PRO A 512 20.43 -13.18 -25.81
C PRO A 512 19.26 -13.86 -25.09
N LEU A 513 19.12 -15.19 -25.23
CA LEU A 513 18.11 -15.98 -24.53
C LEU A 513 18.34 -16.00 -23.02
N PHE A 514 19.60 -16.15 -22.56
CA PHE A 514 19.91 -16.07 -21.14
C PHE A 514 19.65 -14.67 -20.58
N SER A 515 19.99 -13.62 -21.33
CA SER A 515 19.63 -12.24 -20.96
C SER A 515 18.12 -12.06 -20.83
N SER A 516 17.33 -12.58 -21.78
CA SER A 516 15.87 -12.56 -21.72
C SER A 516 15.31 -13.33 -20.53
N PHE A 517 15.92 -14.48 -20.20
CA PHE A 517 15.57 -15.26 -19.02
C PHE A 517 15.84 -14.48 -17.72
N CYS A 518 17.01 -13.85 -17.58
CA CYS A 518 17.35 -13.02 -16.42
C CYS A 518 16.34 -11.86 -16.24
N LYS A 519 15.90 -11.23 -17.33
CA LYS A 519 14.86 -10.19 -17.28
C LYS A 519 13.52 -10.69 -16.75
N GLY A 520 13.21 -11.98 -16.95
CA GLY A 520 12.01 -12.62 -16.41
C GLY A 520 12.14 -13.01 -14.93
N LEU A 521 13.36 -13.26 -14.46
CA LEU A 521 13.63 -13.63 -13.06
C LEU A 521 13.56 -12.43 -12.10
N GLY A 522 13.94 -11.24 -12.56
CA GLY A 522 14.01 -10.07 -11.68
C GLY A 522 14.43 -8.79 -12.40
N THR A 523 14.67 -7.76 -11.61
CA THR A 523 15.14 -6.46 -12.05
C THR A 523 16.64 -6.35 -11.83
N LEU A 524 17.35 -5.74 -12.78
CA LEU A 524 18.76 -5.41 -12.59
C LEU A 524 18.86 -4.21 -11.64
N THR A 525 19.55 -4.38 -10.51
CA THR A 525 19.64 -3.40 -9.44
C THR A 525 21.10 -3.09 -9.16
N SER A 526 21.45 -1.81 -9.03
CA SER A 526 22.81 -1.42 -8.65
C SER A 526 23.15 -1.95 -7.26
N LEU A 527 24.37 -2.48 -7.07
CA LEU A 527 24.81 -2.96 -5.76
C LEU A 527 24.79 -1.87 -4.68
N LYS A 528 25.03 -0.61 -5.06
CA LYS A 528 24.93 0.55 -4.15
C LYS A 528 23.54 0.73 -3.54
N HIS A 529 22.51 0.22 -4.22
CA HIS A 529 21.13 0.31 -3.78
C HIS A 529 20.68 -0.93 -2.98
N LEU A 530 21.52 -1.97 -2.85
CA LEU A 530 21.22 -3.17 -2.04
C LEU A 530 21.48 -2.96 -0.55
N ARG A 531 21.03 -1.83 0.02
CA ARG A 531 21.26 -1.48 1.43
C ARG A 531 20.48 -2.38 2.41
N ILE A 532 19.36 -2.96 1.98
CA ILE A 532 18.54 -3.85 2.83
C ILE A 532 19.21 -5.22 2.99
N PHE A 533 19.63 -5.79 1.86
CA PHE A 533 20.19 -7.12 1.79
C PHE A 533 21.05 -7.24 0.54
N SER A 534 22.36 -7.33 0.73
CA SER A 534 23.32 -7.49 -0.36
C SER A 534 23.75 -8.94 -0.60
N GLY A 535 23.30 -9.89 0.24
CA GLY A 535 23.70 -11.29 0.12
C GLY A 535 25.19 -11.59 0.31
N GLY A 536 26.00 -10.60 0.74
CA GLY A 536 27.46 -10.68 0.80
C GLY A 536 28.18 -10.01 -0.38
N LEU A 537 27.43 -9.40 -1.31
CA LEU A 537 27.99 -8.58 -2.38
C LEU A 537 28.47 -7.23 -1.85
N ASP A 538 29.57 -6.75 -2.41
CA ASP A 538 30.17 -5.46 -2.12
C ASP A 538 29.30 -4.30 -2.62
N THR A 539 28.72 -3.56 -1.67
CA THR A 539 27.90 -2.37 -1.94
C THR A 539 28.69 -1.06 -1.88
N SER A 540 30.01 -1.13 -1.75
CA SER A 540 30.88 0.05 -1.71
C SER A 540 31.12 0.64 -3.10
N ASP A 541 31.79 1.80 -3.16
CA ASP A 541 32.22 2.42 -4.41
C ASP A 541 33.33 1.64 -5.15
N TYR A 542 33.89 0.59 -4.53
CA TYR A 542 34.93 -0.24 -5.14
C TYR A 542 34.39 -1.29 -6.12
N PHE A 543 33.10 -1.64 -6.02
CA PHE A 543 32.42 -2.57 -6.93
C PHE A 543 33.14 -3.91 -7.13
N SER A 544 33.74 -4.48 -6.08
CA SER A 544 34.60 -5.67 -6.21
C SER A 544 33.84 -6.94 -6.64
N ASP A 545 32.53 -6.98 -6.43
CA ASP A 545 31.61 -8.02 -6.89
C ASP A 545 30.76 -7.58 -8.11
N GLY A 546 31.01 -6.40 -8.68
CA GLY A 546 30.33 -5.87 -9.86
C GLY A 546 29.56 -4.57 -9.58
N GLU A 547 28.91 -4.03 -10.61
CA GLU A 547 28.11 -2.81 -10.47
C GLU A 547 26.62 -3.10 -10.19
N TYR A 548 26.17 -4.28 -10.61
CA TYR A 548 24.77 -4.69 -10.59
C TYR A 548 24.58 -6.13 -10.13
N ALA A 549 23.44 -6.40 -9.51
CA ALA A 549 22.92 -7.74 -9.29
C ALA A 549 21.52 -7.86 -9.87
N LEU A 550 21.06 -9.10 -10.05
CA LEU A 550 19.68 -9.38 -10.38
C LEU A 550 18.90 -9.61 -9.08
N CYS A 551 17.80 -8.88 -8.90
CA CYS A 551 17.01 -8.94 -7.69
C CYS A 551 15.52 -9.07 -8.01
N CYS A 552 14.81 -9.91 -7.25
CA CYS A 552 13.36 -10.02 -7.29
C CYS A 552 12.80 -9.64 -5.91
N LEU A 553 11.79 -8.76 -5.90
CA LEU A 553 11.05 -8.38 -4.70
C LEU A 553 9.61 -8.86 -4.85
N GLU A 554 9.26 -9.92 -4.14
CA GLU A 554 7.92 -10.50 -4.17
C GLU A 554 7.09 -9.96 -3.00
N ASN A 555 5.94 -9.36 -3.32
CA ASN A 555 4.95 -8.87 -2.35
C ASN A 555 5.50 -7.95 -1.25
N GLN A 556 6.64 -7.27 -1.50
CA GLN A 556 7.35 -6.43 -0.51
C GLN A 556 7.72 -7.17 0.78
N ARG A 557 7.75 -8.51 0.78
CA ARG A 557 8.05 -9.34 1.94
C ARG A 557 9.22 -10.27 1.71
N THR A 558 9.43 -10.71 0.48
CA THR A 558 10.49 -11.64 0.13
C THR A 558 11.41 -10.99 -0.89
N MET A 559 12.70 -10.96 -0.59
CA MET A 559 13.73 -10.48 -1.49
C MET A 559 14.62 -11.65 -1.89
N VAL A 560 14.69 -11.92 -3.19
CA VAL A 560 15.58 -12.94 -3.76
C VAL A 560 16.68 -12.22 -4.53
N LEU A 561 17.91 -12.38 -4.06
CA LEU A 561 19.10 -11.83 -4.70
C LEU A 561 19.83 -12.93 -5.45
N PHE A 562 20.07 -12.71 -6.74
CA PHE A 562 20.78 -13.67 -7.58
C PHE A 562 22.25 -13.27 -7.73
N HIS A 563 23.13 -14.13 -7.26
CA HIS A 563 24.58 -14.05 -7.47
C HIS A 563 24.87 -14.54 -8.90
N SER A 564 24.65 -13.66 -9.87
CA SER A 564 24.80 -13.97 -11.30
C SER A 564 26.27 -13.82 -11.71
N VAL A 565 26.93 -14.95 -11.96
CA VAL A 565 28.35 -15.00 -12.37
C VAL A 565 28.66 -14.08 -13.56
N PRO A 566 27.82 -14.00 -14.61
CA PRO A 566 28.07 -13.08 -15.71
C PRO A 566 27.97 -11.58 -15.38
N LEU A 567 27.33 -11.20 -14.26
CA LEU A 567 27.27 -9.81 -13.80
C LEU A 567 28.45 -9.43 -12.89
N MET A 568 29.21 -10.41 -12.42
CA MET A 568 30.39 -10.19 -11.57
C MET A 568 31.64 -9.93 -12.42
N PRO A 569 32.63 -9.16 -11.94
CA PRO A 569 33.90 -8.97 -12.62
C PRO A 569 34.61 -10.29 -12.87
N PRO A 570 35.40 -10.43 -13.96
CA PRO A 570 36.16 -11.64 -14.24
C PRO A 570 37.17 -11.92 -13.11
N GLY A 571 37.12 -13.12 -12.56
CA GLY A 571 37.99 -13.54 -11.46
C GLY A 571 37.42 -14.75 -10.72
N VAL A 572 38.10 -15.89 -10.82
CA VAL A 572 37.62 -17.16 -10.24
C VAL A 572 37.41 -17.05 -8.72
N THR A 573 38.32 -16.38 -8.02
CA THR A 573 38.27 -16.29 -6.55
C THR A 573 37.03 -15.54 -6.05
N ASN A 574 36.71 -14.39 -6.65
CA ASN A 574 35.54 -13.61 -6.23
C ASN A 574 34.25 -14.33 -6.63
N ARG A 575 34.17 -14.82 -7.88
CA ARG A 575 33.00 -15.52 -8.41
C ARG A 575 32.69 -16.85 -7.69
N LYS A 576 33.72 -17.55 -7.18
CA LYS A 576 33.56 -18.82 -6.43
C LYS A 576 33.23 -18.60 -4.95
N ARG A 577 33.65 -17.47 -4.37
CA ARG A 577 33.39 -17.12 -2.97
C ARG A 577 31.91 -16.77 -2.73
N GLN A 578 31.32 -16.08 -3.70
CA GLN A 578 29.92 -15.66 -3.68
C GLN A 578 28.97 -16.80 -4.04
#